data_AF-A0A2D4FKE2-F1
#
_entry.id   AF-A0A2D4FKE2-F1
#
_cell.length_a   1.000
_cell.length_b   1.000
_cell.length_c   1.000
_cell.angle_alpha   90.00
_cell.angle_beta   90.00
_cell.angle_gamma   90.00
#
_symmetry.space_group_name_H-M   'P 1'
#
loop_
_entity.id
_entity.type
_entity.pdbx_description
1 polymer ?
#
loop_
_entity_poly.entity_id
_entity_poly.type
_entity_poly.pdbx_seq_one_letter_code
_entity_poly.pdbx_strand_id
1 'polypeptide(L)'
;MPARFIDDEDLAYVIQRYREVHDLLHTLLGMPTNMLGEVVVKWFEAVQTGLPMCILGALFGPLRLNIRKWHLLSAELIPWAVESGQNAACILNFYYEKRWEQTVESLRREIGILPPPRIQV
;
A
#
# COMPACT_ATOMS: atom_id res chain seq x y z
N MET A 1 -14.46 -12.33 0.75
CA MET A 1 -14.67 -13.53 1.59
C MET A 1 -14.05 -13.24 2.95
N PRO A 2 -14.71 -13.60 4.06
CA PRO A 2 -14.18 -13.34 5.40
C PRO A 2 -12.82 -14.02 5.61
N ALA A 3 -11.95 -13.40 6.41
CA ALA A 3 -10.73 -14.02 6.89
C ALA A 3 -11.07 -15.32 7.64
N ARG A 4 -10.31 -16.38 7.38
CA ARG A 4 -10.46 -17.70 8.00
C ARG A 4 -9.14 -18.10 8.65
N PHE A 5 -9.19 -19.06 9.56
CA PHE A 5 -8.00 -19.58 10.26
C PHE A 5 -7.32 -18.56 11.18
N ILE A 6 -8.11 -17.65 11.76
CA ILE A 6 -7.70 -16.73 12.81
C ILE A 6 -8.71 -16.93 13.93
N ASP A 7 -8.24 -17.41 15.08
CA ASP A 7 -9.12 -17.80 16.20
C ASP A 7 -9.67 -16.59 16.96
N ASP A 8 -8.93 -15.48 16.95
CA ASP A 8 -9.30 -14.22 17.59
C ASP A 8 -10.14 -13.35 16.64
N GLU A 9 -11.34 -12.97 17.08
CA GLU A 9 -12.30 -12.21 16.27
C GLU A 9 -11.79 -10.81 15.90
N ASP A 10 -11.10 -10.14 16.82
CA ASP A 10 -10.56 -8.80 16.61
C ASP A 10 -9.42 -8.84 15.58
N LEU A 11 -8.52 -9.83 15.67
CA LEU A 11 -7.47 -10.05 14.67
C LEU A 11 -8.07 -10.45 13.32
N ALA A 12 -9.12 -11.27 13.30
CA ALA A 12 -9.81 -11.64 12.08
C ALA A 12 -10.43 -10.40 11.41
N TYR A 13 -10.99 -9.49 12.19
CA TYR A 13 -11.49 -8.20 11.72
C TYR A 13 -10.37 -7.32 11.15
N VAL A 14 -9.24 -7.18 11.85
CA VAL A 14 -8.10 -6.37 11.38
C VAL A 14 -7.54 -6.90 10.05
N ILE A 15 -7.37 -8.21 9.92
CA ILE A 15 -6.90 -8.84 8.68
C ILE A 15 -7.93 -8.71 7.56
N GLN A 16 -9.22 -8.83 7.89
CA GLN A 16 -10.29 -8.59 6.92
C GLN A 16 -10.24 -7.15 6.41
N ARG A 17 -10.12 -6.17 7.31
CA ARG A 17 -10.00 -4.76 6.94
C ARG A 17 -8.80 -4.53 6.05
N TYR A 18 -7.62 -5.04 6.43
CA TYR A 18 -6.40 -4.97 5.60
C TYR A 18 -6.64 -5.48 4.18
N ARG A 19 -7.30 -6.63 4.02
CA ARG A 19 -7.59 -7.21 2.70
C ARG A 19 -8.56 -6.35 1.88
N GLU A 20 -9.53 -5.70 2.52
CA GLU A 20 -10.52 -4.86 1.86
C GLU A 20 -9.93 -3.52 1.39
N VAL A 21 -9.02 -2.93 2.16
CA VAL A 21 -8.43 -1.64 1.79
C VAL A 21 -7.26 -1.75 0.81
N HIS A 22 -6.67 -2.93 0.62
CA HIS A 22 -5.53 -3.15 -0.30
C HIS A 22 -5.75 -2.53 -1.69
N ASP A 23 -6.88 -2.80 -2.33
CA ASP A 23 -7.18 -2.29 -3.68
C ASP A 23 -7.37 -0.76 -3.69
N LEU A 24 -7.87 -0.19 -2.58
CA LEU A 24 -7.99 1.27 -2.42
C LEU A 24 -6.60 1.92 -2.30
N LEU A 25 -5.63 1.23 -1.69
CA LEU A 25 -4.27 1.73 -1.58
C LEU A 25 -3.60 1.90 -2.95
N HIS A 26 -3.89 1.05 -3.93
CA HIS A 26 -3.40 1.28 -5.31
C HIS A 26 -3.87 2.64 -5.84
N THR A 27 -5.13 3.00 -5.61
CA THR A 27 -5.69 4.29 -6.04
C THR A 27 -5.08 5.45 -5.23
N LEU A 28 -4.98 5.31 -3.91
CA LEU A 28 -4.39 6.32 -3.03
C LEU A 28 -2.90 6.52 -3.28
N LEU A 29 -2.17 5.49 -3.68
CA LEU A 29 -0.75 5.59 -3.99
C LEU A 29 -0.50 5.90 -5.47
N GLY A 30 -1.54 5.92 -6.30
CA GLY A 30 -1.41 6.14 -7.75
C GLY A 30 -0.62 5.02 -8.43
N MET A 31 -0.63 3.81 -7.86
CA MET A 31 0.13 2.67 -8.34
C MET A 31 -0.74 1.76 -9.21
N PRO A 32 -0.22 1.25 -10.34
CA PRO A 32 -0.94 0.30 -11.17
C PRO A 32 -0.97 -1.10 -10.53
N THR A 33 -1.98 -1.90 -10.82
CA THR A 33 -2.10 -3.31 -10.38
C THR A 33 -1.21 -4.28 -11.18
N ASN A 34 -0.01 -3.83 -11.56
CA ASN A 34 1.01 -4.65 -12.20
C ASN A 34 2.11 -4.97 -11.16
N MET A 35 3.03 -5.88 -11.50
CA MET A 35 4.08 -6.31 -10.57
C MET A 35 4.89 -5.15 -9.95
N LEU A 36 5.11 -4.05 -10.69
CA LEU A 36 5.83 -2.90 -10.15
C LEU A 36 5.01 -2.21 -9.07
N GLY A 37 3.74 -1.88 -9.37
CA GLY A 37 2.88 -1.19 -8.41
C GLY A 37 2.54 -2.06 -7.20
N GLU A 38 2.31 -3.37 -7.39
CA GLU A 38 2.13 -4.32 -6.29
C GLU A 38 3.29 -4.30 -5.31
N VAL A 39 4.53 -4.31 -5.81
CA VAL A 39 5.72 -4.24 -4.96
C VAL A 39 5.75 -2.92 -4.19
N VAL A 40 5.43 -1.79 -4.83
CA VAL A 40 5.40 -0.48 -4.17
C VAL A 40 4.34 -0.43 -3.07
N VAL A 41 3.13 -0.93 -3.34
CA VAL A 41 2.07 -1.03 -2.32
C VAL A 41 2.52 -1.95 -1.17
N LYS A 42 3.20 -3.06 -1.45
CA LYS A 42 3.73 -3.95 -0.39
C LYS A 42 4.80 -3.28 0.47
N TRP A 43 5.66 -2.42 -0.10
CA TRP A 43 6.59 -1.60 0.68
C TRP A 43 5.86 -0.65 1.63
N PHE A 44 4.85 0.06 1.13
CA PHE A 44 4.03 0.95 1.95
C PHE A 44 3.29 0.17 3.06
N GLU A 45 2.65 -0.95 2.72
CA GLU A 45 1.95 -1.82 3.68
C GLU A 45 2.89 -2.44 4.71
N ALA A 46 4.11 -2.81 4.31
CA ALA A 46 5.12 -3.36 5.22
C ALA A 46 5.50 -2.33 6.29
N VAL A 47 5.65 -1.06 5.92
CA VAL A 47 5.93 0.03 6.86
C VAL A 47 4.74 0.30 7.80
N GLN A 48 3.51 0.34 7.26
CA GLN A 48 2.31 0.64 8.05
C GLN A 48 1.89 -0.50 9.00
N THR A 49 2.01 -1.75 8.57
CA THR A 49 1.41 -2.90 9.26
C THR A 49 2.42 -3.81 9.93
N GLY A 50 3.67 -3.84 9.46
CA GLY A 50 4.69 -4.79 9.92
C GLY A 50 4.36 -6.26 9.60
N LEU A 51 3.34 -6.54 8.79
CA LEU A 51 2.91 -7.91 8.51
C LEU A 51 3.99 -8.67 7.73
N PRO A 52 4.35 -9.91 8.13
CA PRO A 52 5.38 -10.70 7.47
C PRO A 52 5.14 -10.88 5.96
N MET A 53 3.89 -11.07 5.54
CA MET A 53 3.54 -11.23 4.12
C MET A 53 3.80 -9.97 3.29
N CYS A 54 3.60 -8.78 3.87
CA CYS A 54 3.88 -7.51 3.21
C CYS A 54 5.39 -7.34 3.02
N ILE A 55 6.16 -7.61 4.08
CA ILE A 55 7.62 -7.54 4.06
C ILE A 55 8.19 -8.52 3.03
N LEU A 56 7.75 -9.77 3.05
CA LEU A 56 8.19 -10.79 2.10
C LEU A 56 7.80 -10.42 0.66
N GLY A 57 6.58 -9.91 0.44
CA GLY A 57 6.14 -9.44 -0.87
C GLY A 57 6.98 -8.27 -1.39
N ALA A 58 7.32 -7.32 -0.51
CA ALA A 58 8.15 -6.16 -0.82
C ALA A 58 9.59 -6.55 -1.20
N LEU A 59 10.18 -7.51 -0.48
CA LEU A 59 11.56 -7.98 -0.70
C LEU A 59 11.70 -8.91 -1.91
N PHE A 60 10.79 -9.86 -2.08
CA PHE A 60 10.91 -10.91 -3.09
C PHE A 60 10.10 -10.64 -4.37
N GLY A 61 9.08 -9.80 -4.33
CA GLY A 61 8.33 -9.36 -5.52
C GLY A 61 9.19 -8.74 -6.64
N PRO A 62 10.22 -7.92 -6.34
CA PRO A 62 11.11 -7.37 -7.34
C PRO A 62 11.91 -8.39 -8.15
N LEU A 63 12.09 -9.64 -7.68
CA LEU A 63 12.94 -10.64 -8.35
C LEU A 63 12.47 -10.99 -9.77
N ARG A 64 11.21 -10.71 -10.10
CA ARG A 64 10.62 -10.94 -11.43
C ARG A 64 10.64 -9.70 -12.34
N LEU A 65 11.20 -8.57 -11.89
CA LEU A 65 11.23 -7.32 -12.65
C LEU A 65 12.46 -7.22 -13.55
N ASN A 66 12.28 -6.56 -14.70
CA ASN A 66 13.38 -6.24 -15.60
C ASN A 66 14.28 -5.13 -14.99
N ILE A 67 15.56 -5.07 -15.39
CA ILE A 67 16.59 -4.17 -14.83
C ILE A 67 16.13 -2.70 -14.82
N ARG A 68 15.50 -2.22 -15.90
CA ARG A 68 14.98 -0.84 -15.96
C ARG A 68 13.94 -0.54 -14.88
N LYS A 69 13.00 -1.46 -14.66
CA LYS A 69 11.97 -1.33 -13.62
C LYS A 69 12.58 -1.41 -12.23
N TRP A 70 13.63 -2.23 -12.07
CA TRP A 70 14.39 -2.35 -10.84
C TRP A 70 15.07 -1.02 -10.45
N HIS A 71 15.71 -0.34 -11.40
CA HIS A 71 16.34 0.96 -11.14
C HIS A 71 15.31 2.02 -10.73
N LEU A 72 14.18 2.12 -11.44
CA LEU A 72 13.09 3.04 -11.06
C LEU A 72 12.56 2.73 -9.66
N LEU A 73 12.35 1.43 -9.38
CA LEU A 73 11.84 0.96 -8.11
C LEU A 73 12.79 1.33 -6.96
N SER A 74 14.09 1.03 -7.08
CA SER A 74 15.06 1.25 -6.00
C SER A 74 15.44 2.72 -5.81
N ALA A 75 15.50 3.50 -6.89
CA ALA A 75 15.93 4.89 -6.82
C ALA A 75 14.81 5.85 -6.38
N GLU A 76 13.56 5.61 -6.79
CA GLU A 76 12.46 6.56 -6.61
C GLU A 76 11.31 5.97 -5.80
N LEU A 77 10.79 4.81 -6.20
CA LEU A 77 9.50 4.34 -5.68
C LEU A 77 9.58 3.74 -4.27
N ILE A 78 10.63 2.98 -3.96
CA ILE A 78 10.82 2.40 -2.62
C ILE A 78 11.06 3.51 -1.57
N PRO A 79 12.00 4.46 -1.77
CA PRO A 79 12.19 5.56 -0.82
C PRO A 79 10.91 6.35 -0.59
N TRP A 80 10.18 6.68 -1.68
CA TRP A 80 8.90 7.38 -1.59
C TRP A 80 7.83 6.59 -0.84
N ALA A 81 7.71 5.28 -1.10
CA ALA A 81 6.72 4.43 -0.43
C ALA A 81 7.02 4.28 1.06
N VAL A 82 8.31 4.17 1.43
CA VAL A 82 8.74 4.12 2.83
C VAL A 82 8.46 5.43 3.54
N GLU A 83 8.85 6.57 2.94
CA GLU A 83 8.61 7.89 3.50
C GLU A 83 7.11 8.19 3.64
N SER A 84 6.32 7.86 2.60
CA SER A 84 4.85 7.99 2.66
C SER A 84 4.25 7.07 3.73
N GLY A 85 4.76 5.85 3.88
CA GLY A 85 4.32 4.91 4.90
C GLY A 85 4.67 5.35 6.32
N GLN A 86 5.80 6.04 6.53
CA GLN A 86 6.18 6.56 7.85
C GLN A 86 5.38 7.81 8.24
N ASN A 87 5.07 8.67 7.27
CA ASN A 87 4.31 9.90 7.49
C ASN A 87 2.80 9.70 7.56
N ALA A 88 2.28 8.62 6.96
CA ALA A 88 0.85 8.35 6.91
C ALA A 88 0.29 7.94 8.28
N ALA A 89 -0.87 8.49 8.63
CA ALA A 89 -1.74 7.95 9.67
C ALA A 89 -2.15 6.51 9.35
N CYS A 90 -2.48 5.73 10.40
CA CYS A 90 -2.86 4.33 10.26
C CYS A 90 -3.99 4.14 9.23
N ILE A 91 -3.65 3.57 8.07
CA ILE A 91 -4.58 3.41 6.95
C ILE A 91 -5.80 2.56 7.28
N LEU A 92 -5.70 1.64 8.24
CA LEU A 92 -6.82 0.77 8.62
C LEU A 92 -7.93 1.51 9.38
N ASN A 93 -7.60 2.68 9.97
CA ASN A 93 -8.52 3.45 10.81
C ASN A 93 -9.42 4.43 10.03
N PHE A 94 -9.30 4.50 8.71
CA PHE A 94 -10.12 5.38 7.88
C PHE A 94 -11.40 4.68 7.43
N TYR A 95 -12.53 5.38 7.57
CA TYR A 95 -13.84 4.96 7.03
C TYR A 95 -13.95 5.37 5.54
N TYR A 96 -13.22 4.66 4.67
CA TYR A 96 -13.18 4.94 3.22
C TYR A 96 -14.57 4.95 2.58
N GLU A 97 -15.45 4.08 3.04
CA GLU A 97 -16.81 3.93 2.55
C GLU A 97 -17.70 5.16 2.78
N LYS A 98 -17.28 6.12 3.62
CA LYS A 98 -17.97 7.39 3.87
C LYS A 98 -17.34 8.59 3.13
N ARG A 99 -16.39 8.33 2.22
CA ARG A 99 -15.51 9.36 1.63
C ARG A 99 -15.45 9.31 0.11
N TRP A 100 -16.42 8.69 -0.55
CA TRP A 100 -16.42 8.53 -2.00
C TRP A 100 -16.49 9.86 -2.76
N GLU A 101 -17.10 10.88 -2.16
CA GLU A 101 -17.20 12.23 -2.70
C GLU A 101 -15.93 13.07 -2.45
N GLN A 102 -15.05 12.62 -1.56
CA GLN A 102 -13.78 13.30 -1.26
C GLN A 102 -12.78 13.04 -2.38
N THR A 103 -12.08 14.09 -2.84
CA THR A 103 -11.04 13.91 -3.85
C THR A 103 -9.85 13.12 -3.31
N VAL A 104 -9.22 12.33 -4.17
CA VAL A 104 -8.06 11.50 -3.80
C VAL A 104 -6.91 12.37 -3.26
N GLU A 105 -6.68 13.55 -3.84
CA GLU A 105 -5.65 14.49 -3.41
C GLU A 105 -5.95 15.10 -2.03
N SER A 106 -7.22 15.31 -1.70
CA SER A 106 -7.61 15.75 -0.36
C SER A 106 -7.40 14.63 0.65
N LEU A 107 -7.81 13.41 0.31
CA LEU A 107 -7.69 12.25 1.19
C LEU A 107 -6.21 11.88 1.44
N ARG A 108 -5.36 11.91 0.42
CA ARG A 108 -3.90 11.74 0.57
C ARG A 108 -3.30 12.73 1.58
N ARG A 109 -3.65 14.01 1.45
CA ARG A 109 -3.15 15.07 2.36
C ARG A 109 -3.61 14.88 3.79
N GLU A 110 -4.85 14.44 3.98
CA GLU A 110 -5.39 14.15 5.30
C GLU A 110 -4.69 12.94 5.94
N ILE A 111 -4.44 11.89 5.16
CA ILE A 111 -3.73 10.70 5.64
C ILE A 111 -2.25 11.01 5.89
N GLY A 112 -1.64 11.94 5.14
CA GLY A 112 -0.20 12.20 5.19
C GLY A 112 0.61 11.44 4.13
N ILE A 113 -0.06 10.97 3.07
CA ILE A 113 0.59 10.32 1.92
C ILE A 113 1.19 11.40 1.01
N LEU A 114 2.47 11.26 0.68
CA LEU A 114 3.16 12.19 -0.22
C LEU A 114 2.61 12.08 -1.65
N PRO A 115 2.67 13.15 -2.45
CA PRO A 115 2.25 13.09 -3.85
C PRO A 115 3.00 11.96 -4.59
N PRO A 116 2.29 11.10 -5.34
CA PRO A 116 2.94 10.00 -6.02
C PRO A 116 3.87 10.48 -7.13
N PRO A 117 5.02 9.84 -7.33
CA PRO A 117 5.92 10.16 -8.43
C PRO A 117 5.22 9.91 -9.78
N ARG A 118 5.55 10.72 -10.79
CA ARG A 118 4.95 10.59 -12.13
C ARG A 118 5.53 9.37 -12.84
N ILE A 119 4.94 8.21 -12.61
CA ILE A 119 5.30 7.00 -13.35
C ILE A 119 4.61 7.08 -14.72
N GLN A 120 5.38 7.32 -15.78
CA GLN A 120 4.93 6.99 -17.14
C GLN A 120 5.05 5.48 -17.30
N VAL A 121 3.93 4.77 -17.16
CA VAL A 121 3.82 3.32 -17.40
C VAL A 121 3.68 3.07 -18.89
#